data_AF-A0A329LDE1-F1
#
_entry.id   AF-A0A329LDE1-F1
#
_cell.length_a   1.000
_cell.length_b   1.000
_cell.length_c   1.000
_cell.angle_alpha   90.00
_cell.angle_beta   90.00
_cell.angle_gamma   90.00
#
_symmetry.space_group_name_H-M   'P 1'
#
loop_
_entity.id
_entity.type
_entity.pdbx_description
1 polymer ?
#
loop_
_entity_poly.entity_id
_entity_poly.type
_entity_poly.pdbx_seq_one_letter_code
_entity_poly.pdbx_strand_id
1 'polypeptide(L)'
;MVWDSVAAAVTGRRSWLLALAAAALGAALMVLIGGNAAAGQSPQSVPVDAQSAQVDALARQFPGGDKAPVIVVISRTDGGALVASD
;
A
#
# COMPACT_ATOMS: atom_id res chain seq x y z
N MET A 1 -28.85 -26.27 -20.87
CA MET A 1 -28.53 -25.56 -22.14
C MET A 1 -27.52 -24.44 -21.93
N VAL A 2 -27.85 -23.30 -21.30
CA VAL A 2 -26.87 -22.21 -21.06
C VAL A 2 -25.71 -22.65 -20.18
N TRP A 3 -25.98 -23.49 -19.16
CA TRP A 3 -24.96 -24.00 -18.23
C TRP A 3 -23.96 -24.96 -18.91
N ASP A 4 -24.43 -25.75 -19.88
CA ASP A 4 -23.59 -26.69 -20.64
C ASP A 4 -22.62 -25.95 -21.58
N SER A 5 -23.06 -24.80 -22.14
CA SER A 5 -22.21 -23.93 -22.94
C SER A 5 -21.13 -23.24 -22.11
N VAL A 6 -21.44 -22.83 -20.88
CA VAL A 6 -20.46 -22.28 -19.93
C VAL A 6 -19.47 -23.36 -19.50
N ALA A 7 -19.94 -24.56 -19.17
CA ALA A 7 -19.08 -25.69 -18.81
C ALA A 7 -18.13 -26.07 -19.97
N ALA A 8 -18.64 -26.13 -21.20
CA ALA A 8 -17.83 -26.41 -22.39
C ALA A 8 -16.84 -25.27 -22.72
N ALA A 9 -17.19 -24.00 -22.44
CA ALA A 9 -16.29 -22.87 -22.61
C ALA A 9 -15.13 -22.89 -21.58
N VAL A 10 -15.39 -23.35 -20.36
CA VAL A 10 -14.40 -23.44 -19.27
C VAL A 10 -13.52 -24.70 -19.37
N THR A 11 -14.05 -25.81 -19.88
CA THR A 11 -13.31 -27.09 -20.00
C THR A 11 -12.74 -27.37 -21.40
N GLY A 12 -13.14 -26.58 -22.41
CA GLY A 12 -12.71 -26.76 -23.80
C GLY A 12 -11.33 -26.16 -24.13
N ARG A 13 -10.84 -26.46 -25.33
CA ARG A 13 -9.52 -26.01 -25.87
C ARG A 13 -9.30 -24.49 -25.87
N ARG A 14 -10.36 -23.69 -25.72
CA ARG A 14 -10.33 -22.22 -25.69
C ARG A 14 -10.48 -21.63 -24.28
N SER A 15 -10.46 -22.45 -23.22
CA SER A 15 -10.57 -21.99 -21.83
C SER A 15 -9.49 -21.00 -21.42
N TRP A 16 -8.31 -21.08 -22.05
CA TRP A 16 -7.23 -20.12 -21.84
C TRP A 16 -7.64 -18.67 -22.19
N LEU A 17 -8.58 -18.45 -23.12
CA LEU A 17 -9.10 -17.10 -23.41
C LEU A 17 -9.90 -16.52 -22.24
N LEU A 18 -10.66 -17.35 -21.51
CA LEU A 18 -11.37 -16.91 -20.31
C LEU A 18 -10.39 -16.60 -19.18
N ALA A 19 -9.34 -17.41 -19.04
CA ALA A 19 -8.26 -17.13 -18.10
C ALA A 19 -7.54 -15.81 -18.43
N LEU A 20 -7.29 -15.56 -19.72
CA LEU A 20 -6.67 -14.32 -20.20
C LEU A 20 -7.59 -13.10 -19.96
N ALA A 21 -8.89 -13.24 -20.21
CA ALA A 21 -9.86 -12.20 -19.91
C ALA A 21 -9.95 -11.89 -18.41
N ALA A 22 -9.97 -12.92 -17.55
CA ALA A 22 -9.95 -12.74 -16.10
C ALA A 22 -8.66 -12.09 -15.61
N ALA A 23 -7.51 -12.50 -16.16
CA ALA A 23 -6.21 -11.89 -15.84
C ALA A 23 -6.14 -10.42 -16.29
N ALA A 24 -6.63 -10.11 -17.49
CA ALA A 24 -6.69 -8.75 -18.00
C ALA A 24 -7.62 -7.87 -17.16
N LEU A 25 -8.78 -8.41 -16.73
CA LEU A 25 -9.68 -7.71 -15.82
C LEU A 25 -9.03 -7.45 -14.47
N GLY A 26 -8.34 -8.45 -13.89
CA GLY A 26 -7.60 -8.29 -12.64
C GLY A 26 -6.51 -7.22 -12.73
N ALA A 27 -5.72 -7.23 -13.81
CA ALA A 27 -4.70 -6.23 -14.06
C ALA A 27 -5.31 -4.83 -14.25
N ALA A 28 -6.40 -4.71 -15.01
CA ALA A 28 -7.11 -3.45 -15.21
C ALA A 28 -7.63 -2.89 -13.88
N LEU A 29 -8.21 -3.74 -13.02
CA LEU A 29 -8.65 -3.33 -11.68
C LEU A 29 -7.47 -2.87 -10.81
N MET A 30 -6.34 -3.59 -10.81
CA MET A 30 -5.14 -3.18 -10.06
C MET A 30 -4.61 -1.82 -10.52
N VAL A 31 -4.60 -1.56 -11.83
CA VAL A 31 -4.19 -0.26 -12.38
C VAL A 31 -5.20 0.84 -12.03
N LEU A 32 -6.51 0.56 -12.15
CA LEU A 32 -7.57 1.55 -11.94
C LEU A 32 -7.75 1.93 -10.47
N ILE A 33 -7.58 0.97 -9.56
CA ILE A 33 -7.61 1.21 -8.11
C ILE A 33 -6.38 2.04 -7.68
N GLY A 34 -5.29 1.97 -8.45
CA GLY A 34 -4.07 2.74 -8.22
C GLY A 34 -3.30 2.26 -6.99
N GLY A 35 -2.05 2.68 -6.88
CA GLY A 35 -1.28 2.45 -5.66
C GLY A 35 -1.95 3.14 -4.48
N ASN A 36 -2.23 2.38 -3.41
CA ASN A 36 -2.78 2.93 -2.17
C ASN A 36 -1.71 3.81 -1.51
N ALA A 37 -1.63 5.10 -1.88
CA ALA A 37 -0.76 6.08 -1.22
C ALA A 37 -1.05 6.16 0.29
N ALA A 38 -2.29 5.81 0.68
CA ALA A 38 -2.70 5.68 2.06
C ALA A 38 -2.06 4.50 2.82
N ALA A 39 -1.39 3.55 2.15
CA ALA A 39 -0.69 2.45 2.83
C ALA A 39 0.49 2.95 3.67
N GLY A 40 1.03 4.14 3.35
CA GLY A 40 2.06 4.82 4.14
C GLY A 40 1.58 6.06 4.88
N GLN A 41 0.29 6.42 4.78
CA GLN A 41 -0.26 7.61 5.46
C GLN A 41 -1.04 7.18 6.69
N SER A 42 -0.76 7.82 7.83
CA SER A 42 -1.59 7.70 9.03
C SER A 42 -3.05 8.03 8.69
N PRO A 43 -4.05 7.26 9.20
CA PRO A 43 -5.45 7.57 8.98
C PRO A 43 -5.74 9.02 9.33
N GLN A 44 -6.20 9.80 8.34
CA GLN A 44 -6.66 11.17 8.53
C GLN A 44 -7.93 11.09 9.39
N SER A 45 -7.74 11.17 10.70
CA SER A 45 -8.75 10.87 11.72
C SER A 45 -9.68 12.06 11.97
N VAL A 46 -9.45 13.17 11.27
CA VAL A 46 -10.13 14.45 11.45
C VAL A 46 -10.44 15.07 10.09
N PRO A 47 -11.58 15.78 9.95
CA PRO A 47 -11.91 16.56 8.76
C PRO A 47 -10.80 17.55 8.37
N VAL A 48 -10.65 17.80 7.07
CA VAL A 48 -9.53 18.60 6.51
C VAL A 48 -9.55 20.07 6.95
N ASP A 49 -10.72 20.55 7.37
CA ASP A 49 -11.00 21.88 7.88
C ASP A 49 -10.76 22.00 9.41
N ALA A 50 -10.50 20.88 10.10
CA ALA A 50 -10.17 20.90 11.51
C ALA A 50 -8.87 21.67 11.77
N GLN A 51 -8.84 22.48 12.83
CA GLN A 51 -7.65 23.25 13.20
C GLN A 51 -6.40 22.38 13.42
N SER A 52 -6.58 21.12 13.84
CA SER A 52 -5.49 20.14 13.98
C SER A 52 -4.86 19.73 12.64
N ALA A 53 -5.61 19.74 11.54
CA ALA A 53 -5.08 19.46 10.20
C ALA A 53 -4.24 20.64 9.66
N GLN A 54 -4.51 21.86 10.12
CA GLN A 54 -3.76 23.07 9.74
C GLN A 54 -2.37 23.14 10.39
N VAL A 55 -2.10 22.33 11.43
CA VAL A 55 -0.79 22.22 12.07
C VAL A 55 0.27 21.70 11.08
N ASP A 56 -0.11 20.85 10.12
CA ASP A 56 0.78 20.38 9.06
C ASP A 56 1.24 21.53 8.12
N ALA A 57 0.39 22.53 7.90
CA ALA A 57 0.77 23.73 7.15
C ALA A 57 1.72 24.63 7.95
N LEU A 58 1.59 24.66 9.28
CA LEU A 58 2.49 25.40 10.16
C LEU A 58 3.84 24.68 10.32
N ALA A 59 3.86 23.35 10.41
CA ALA A 59 5.07 22.53 10.53
C ALA A 59 6.05 22.76 9.36
N ARG A 60 5.53 22.95 8.14
CA ARG A 60 6.33 23.26 6.94
C ARG A 60 7.08 24.60 7.01
N GLN A 61 6.70 25.50 7.92
CA GLN A 61 7.38 26.79 8.10
C GLN A 61 8.65 26.65 8.96
N PHE A 62 8.80 25.54 9.68
CA PHE A 62 10.00 25.24 10.45
C PHE A 62 10.99 24.45 9.58
N PRO A 63 12.30 24.79 9.60
CA PRO A 63 13.30 24.03 8.87
C PRO A 63 13.30 22.55 9.28
N GLY A 64 12.88 21.67 8.36
CA GLY A 64 12.79 20.23 8.60
C GLY A 64 11.57 19.76 9.40
N GLY A 65 10.56 20.62 9.64
CA GLY A 65 9.32 20.25 10.32
C GLY A 65 8.44 19.26 9.54
N ASP A 66 8.76 19.03 8.27
CA ASP A 66 8.16 18.04 7.38
C ASP A 66 8.98 16.74 7.25
N LYS A 67 10.13 16.64 7.91
CA LYS A 67 11.03 15.48 7.80
C LYS A 67 10.71 14.44 8.88
N ALA A 68 10.38 13.23 8.45
CA ALA A 68 10.36 12.06 9.32
C ALA A 68 11.80 11.57 9.57
N PRO A 69 12.27 11.50 10.83
CA PRO A 69 13.62 11.03 11.13
C PRO A 69 13.74 9.52 10.87
N VAL A 70 14.91 9.10 10.38
CA VAL A 70 15.28 7.68 10.30
C VAL A 70 15.88 7.26 11.63
N ILE A 71 15.32 6.23 12.25
CA ILE A 71 15.84 5.64 13.49
C ILE A 71 16.62 4.38 13.13
N VAL A 72 17.91 4.37 13.47
CA VAL A 72 18.76 3.17 13.36
C VAL A 72 18.77 2.49 14.73
N VAL A 73 18.32 1.24 14.77
CA VAL A 73 18.31 0.43 16.00
C VAL A 73 19.43 -0.59 15.91
N ILE A 74 20.41 -0.48 16.81
CA ILE A 74 21.52 -1.41 16.94
C ILE A 74 21.25 -2.27 18.17
N SER A 75 21.33 -3.59 18.02
CA SER A 75 21.10 -4.54 19.09
C SER A 75 22.26 -5.52 19.17
N ARG A 76 22.65 -5.88 20.40
CA ARG A 76 23.68 -6.87 20.65
C ARG A 76 23.03 -8.20 21.00
N THR A 77 23.45 -9.27 20.34
CA THR A 77 22.84 -10.60 20.46
C THR A 77 23.11 -11.26 21.82
N ASP A 78 24.12 -10.80 22.55
CA ASP A 78 24.50 -11.29 23.88
C ASP A 78 23.77 -10.59 25.04
N GLY A 79 22.93 -9.59 24.74
CA GLY A 79 22.17 -8.83 25.73
C GLY A 79 22.99 -7.88 26.60
N GLY A 80 24.28 -7.68 26.32
CA GLY A 80 25.11 -6.73 27.06
C GLY A 80 24.88 -5.26 26.64
N ALA A 81 25.33 -4.32 27.46
CA ALA A 81 25.25 -2.88 27.22
C ALA A 81 26.10 -2.38 26.04
N LEU A 82 25.55 -1.58 25.13
CA LEU A 82 26.32 -0.98 24.03
C LEU A 82 27.47 -0.12 24.59
N VAL A 83 28.67 -0.29 24.02
CA VAL A 83 29.87 0.46 24.39
C VAL A 83 30.28 1.41 23.26
N ALA A 84 31.17 2.36 23.55
CA ALA A 84 31.58 3.40 22.59
C ALA A 84 32.27 2.87 21.31
N SER A 85 32.66 1.59 21.29
CA SER A 85 33.26 0.91 20.14
C SER A 85 32.27 0.15 19.26
N ASP A 86 31.00 0.07 19.66
CA ASP A 86 29.92 -0.60 18.92
C ASP A 86 29.28 0.32 17.85
#